data_AF-A0A252ACQ2-F1
#
_entry.id   AF-A0A252ACQ2-F1
#
_cell.length_a   1.000
_cell.length_b   1.000
_cell.length_c   1.000
_cell.angle_alpha   90.00
_cell.angle_beta   90.00
_cell.angle_gamma   90.00
#
_symmetry.space_group_name_H-M   'P 1'
#
loop_
_entity.id
_entity.type
_entity.pdbx_description
1 polymer ?
#
loop_
_entity_poly.entity_id
_entity_poly.type
_entity_poly.pdbx_seq_one_letter_code
_entity_poly.pdbx_strand_id
1 'polypeptide(L)'
;MMSFHSTRSAFLAIGALSLLLGGCSPKSPKNLYGSNCGICHHSGDGMPGSVPPLVGRLDRIAGTAEGRKYLADVLMNGVSGPIMANGMPYEAEMPPFRYLKDDEVAQILSWLSARGSTQPAPVMTKEDIAAARAVRKSAGMVAEERENLNKLSPIP
;
A
#
# COMPACT_ATOMS: atom_id res chain seq x y z
N MET A 1 -73.00 25.17 26.10
CA MET A 1 -72.95 25.98 24.86
C MET A 1 -71.54 26.52 24.72
N MET A 2 -70.66 25.79 24.05
CA MET A 2 -70.30 25.98 22.63
C MET A 2 -69.69 27.35 22.35
N SER A 3 -68.36 27.39 22.19
CA SER A 3 -67.72 28.12 21.09
C SER A 3 -66.25 27.72 20.95
N PHE A 4 -65.98 26.98 19.87
CA PHE A 4 -64.68 26.81 19.26
C PHE A 4 -64.25 28.14 18.62
N HIS A 5 -63.00 28.55 18.79
CA HIS A 5 -62.31 29.42 17.84
C HIS A 5 -60.93 28.85 17.51
N SER A 6 -60.79 28.59 16.22
CA SER A 6 -59.62 28.16 15.49
C SER A 6 -58.64 29.31 15.32
N THR A 7 -57.36 29.10 15.60
CA THR A 7 -56.27 29.82 14.91
C THR A 7 -55.10 28.89 14.65
N ARG A 8 -54.92 28.62 13.36
CA ARG A 8 -53.72 28.02 12.75
C ARG A 8 -52.59 29.04 12.69
N SER A 9 -51.38 28.53 12.47
CA SER A 9 -50.14 29.22 12.06
C SER A 9 -49.18 29.54 13.23
N ALA A 10 -47.87 29.36 13.13
CA ALA A 10 -47.03 29.14 11.97
C ALA A 10 -45.85 28.24 12.32
N PHE A 11 -45.48 27.40 11.35
CA PHE A 11 -44.20 26.72 11.25
C PHE A 11 -43.05 27.73 11.37
N LEU A 12 -42.06 27.43 12.21
CA LEU A 12 -40.67 27.78 11.93
C LEU A 12 -39.79 26.63 12.42
N ALA A 13 -39.86 25.51 11.71
CA ALA A 13 -38.83 24.49 11.81
C ALA A 13 -37.58 25.07 11.12
N ILE A 14 -36.66 25.62 11.91
CA ILE A 14 -35.30 25.92 11.47
C ILE A 14 -34.63 24.58 11.22
N GLY A 15 -34.77 24.07 9.99
CA GLY A 15 -34.04 22.91 9.51
C GLY A 15 -32.57 23.27 9.45
N ALA A 16 -31.81 22.87 10.47
CA ALA A 16 -30.36 22.79 10.39
C ALA A 16 -30.02 21.69 9.38
N LEU A 17 -29.84 22.11 8.12
CA LEU A 17 -29.24 21.32 7.05
C LEU A 17 -27.76 21.13 7.39
N SER A 18 -27.48 20.23 8.33
CA SER A 18 -26.14 19.72 8.54
C SER A 18 -25.76 18.93 7.30
N LEU A 19 -24.94 19.53 6.43
CA LEU A 19 -24.25 18.84 5.36
C LEU A 19 -23.48 17.66 5.95
N LEU A 20 -24.01 16.46 5.78
CA LEU A 20 -23.27 15.23 5.94
C LEU A 20 -22.26 15.14 4.80
N LEU A 21 -21.10 15.78 4.99
CA LEU A 21 -19.89 15.43 4.26
C LEU A 21 -19.50 14.01 4.68
N GLY A 22 -20.13 13.02 4.04
CA GLY A 22 -19.78 11.61 4.15
C GLY A 22 -18.41 11.36 3.52
N GLY A 23 -17.35 11.85 4.16
CA GLY A 23 -15.98 11.50 3.82
C GLY A 23 -15.75 10.04 4.18
N CYS A 24 -15.32 9.24 3.21
CA CYS A 24 -14.82 7.90 3.47
C CYS A 24 -13.56 8.04 4.33
N SER A 25 -13.58 7.59 5.59
CA SER A 25 -12.42 7.64 6.47
C SER A 25 -11.21 6.93 5.82
N PRO A 26 -9.97 7.44 5.97
CA PRO A 26 -8.78 6.75 5.48
C PRO A 26 -8.72 5.32 6.02
N LYS A 27 -8.48 4.35 5.13
CA LYS A 27 -8.33 2.94 5.55
C LYS A 27 -7.01 2.80 6.31
N SER A 28 -7.00 2.03 7.39
CA SER A 28 -5.76 1.76 8.11
C SER A 28 -4.77 0.99 7.23
N PRO A 29 -3.44 1.16 7.40
CA PRO A 29 -2.44 0.42 6.62
C PRO A 29 -2.57 -1.10 6.75
N LYS A 30 -2.93 -1.60 7.94
CA LYS A 30 -3.21 -3.03 8.17
C LYS A 30 -4.38 -3.53 7.34
N ASN A 31 -5.47 -2.76 7.23
CA ASN A 31 -6.63 -3.15 6.42
C ASN A 31 -6.30 -3.08 4.93
N LEU A 32 -5.59 -2.05 4.50
CA LEU A 32 -5.08 -1.93 3.12
C LEU A 32 -4.21 -3.14 2.77
N TYR A 33 -3.26 -3.52 3.62
CA TYR A 33 -2.45 -4.71 3.41
C TYR A 33 -3.28 -5.99 3.37
N GLY A 34 -4.21 -6.17 4.32
CA GLY A 34 -5.04 -7.38 4.42
C GLY A 34 -5.87 -7.62 3.16
N SER A 35 -6.50 -6.58 2.61
CA SER A 35 -7.36 -6.69 1.43
C SER A 35 -6.60 -6.85 0.10
N ASN A 36 -5.33 -6.45 0.04
CA ASN A 36 -4.59 -6.39 -1.23
C ASN A 36 -3.40 -7.35 -1.30
N CYS A 37 -2.75 -7.62 -0.18
CA CYS A 37 -1.48 -8.36 -0.13
C CYS A 37 -1.59 -9.65 0.66
N GLY A 38 -2.45 -9.67 1.69
CA GLY A 38 -2.53 -10.75 2.67
C GLY A 38 -2.98 -12.10 2.12
N ILE A 39 -3.67 -12.12 0.97
CA ILE A 39 -4.09 -13.36 0.32
C ILE A 39 -2.91 -14.23 -0.14
N CYS A 40 -1.78 -13.60 -0.50
CA CYS A 40 -0.57 -14.30 -0.92
C CYS A 40 0.53 -14.22 0.14
N HIS A 41 0.76 -13.02 0.69
CA HIS A 41 1.86 -12.79 1.63
C HIS A 41 1.49 -13.11 3.08
N HIS A 42 0.26 -13.56 3.36
CA HIS A 42 -0.26 -13.83 4.71
C HIS A 42 -0.05 -12.64 5.63
N SER A 43 0.49 -12.83 6.83
CA SER A 43 0.84 -11.73 7.72
C SER A 43 2.13 -11.01 7.32
N GLY A 44 2.76 -11.35 6.20
CA GLY A 44 4.02 -10.80 5.70
C GLY A 44 5.18 -11.79 5.77
N ASP A 45 4.89 -12.99 6.23
CA ASP A 45 5.74 -14.18 6.30
C ASP A 45 5.83 -14.92 4.96
N GLY A 46 4.92 -14.66 4.02
CA GLY A 46 4.91 -15.31 2.71
C GLY A 46 4.55 -16.80 2.80
N MET A 47 5.04 -17.57 1.83
CA MET A 47 4.93 -19.03 1.77
C MET A 47 6.24 -19.56 1.18
N PRO A 48 7.11 -20.23 1.96
CA PRO A 48 8.42 -20.67 1.50
C PRO A 48 8.36 -21.45 0.18
N GLY A 49 9.18 -21.06 -0.80
CA GLY A 49 9.23 -21.68 -2.13
C GLY A 49 8.10 -21.28 -3.09
N SER A 50 7.18 -20.40 -2.70
CA SER A 50 6.08 -19.95 -3.55
C SER A 50 5.83 -18.44 -3.50
N VAL A 51 5.80 -17.84 -2.31
CA VAL A 51 5.60 -16.41 -2.11
C VAL A 51 6.66 -15.87 -1.16
N PRO A 52 7.47 -14.87 -1.55
CA PRO A 52 8.55 -14.40 -0.71
C PRO A 52 8.02 -13.70 0.56
N PRO A 53 8.75 -13.82 1.70
CA PRO A 53 8.45 -13.03 2.88
C PRO A 53 8.66 -11.54 2.59
N LEU A 54 7.93 -10.68 3.32
CA LEU A 54 8.03 -9.23 3.26
C LEU A 54 8.60 -8.64 4.55
N VAL A 55 8.13 -9.11 5.71
CA VAL A 55 8.53 -8.62 7.02
C VAL A 55 9.98 -9.00 7.32
N GLY A 56 10.75 -8.06 7.88
CA GLY A 56 12.20 -8.20 8.11
C GLY A 56 13.05 -8.13 6.84
N ARG A 57 12.45 -7.79 5.69
CA ARG A 57 13.16 -7.63 4.41
C ARG A 57 12.91 -6.25 3.82
N LEU A 58 11.65 -5.83 3.79
CA LEU A 58 11.24 -4.56 3.19
C LEU A 58 11.92 -3.37 3.85
N ASP A 59 12.10 -3.41 5.17
CA ASP A 59 12.82 -2.38 5.93
C ASP A 59 14.29 -2.26 5.51
N ARG A 60 14.95 -3.39 5.24
CA ARG A 60 16.34 -3.39 4.76
C ARG A 60 16.45 -2.91 3.32
N ILE A 61 15.52 -3.33 2.46
CA ILE A 61 15.46 -2.89 1.05
C ILE A 61 15.15 -1.39 0.99
N ALA A 62 14.17 -0.89 1.76
CA ALA A 62 13.77 0.52 1.80
C ALA A 62 14.82 1.46 2.43
N GLY A 63 15.92 0.91 2.96
CA GLY A 63 17.01 1.67 3.57
C GLY A 63 17.74 2.61 2.59
N THR A 64 17.68 2.35 1.28
CA THR A 64 18.32 3.17 0.23
C THR A 64 17.28 3.80 -0.71
N ALA A 65 17.67 4.84 -1.46
CA ALA A 65 16.78 5.49 -2.42
C ALA A 65 16.41 4.53 -3.57
N GLU A 66 17.38 3.76 -4.05
CA GLU A 66 17.24 2.75 -5.09
C GLU A 66 16.31 1.62 -4.63
N GLY A 67 16.42 1.20 -3.37
CA GLY A 67 15.57 0.17 -2.81
C GLY A 67 14.12 0.63 -2.58
N ARG A 68 13.91 1.88 -2.13
CA ARG A 68 12.57 2.48 -2.09
C ARG A 68 11.95 2.55 -3.48
N LYS A 69 12.73 3.00 -4.46
CA LYS A 69 12.31 3.03 -5.86
C LYS A 69 11.92 1.63 -6.37
N TYR A 70 12.73 0.62 -6.12
CA TYR A 70 12.44 -0.76 -6.49
C TYR A 70 11.12 -1.26 -5.86
N LEU A 71 10.91 -1.04 -4.56
CA LEU A 71 9.65 -1.44 -3.89
C LEU A 71 8.43 -0.73 -4.49
N ALA A 72 8.55 0.55 -4.84
CA ALA A 72 7.50 1.30 -5.52
C ALA A 72 7.23 0.74 -6.93
N ASP A 73 8.28 0.39 -7.68
CA ASP A 73 8.18 -0.19 -9.02
C ASP A 73 7.52 -1.58 -9.02
N VAL A 74 7.81 -2.44 -8.02
CA VAL A 74 7.11 -3.72 -7.84
C VAL A 74 5.60 -3.52 -7.73
N LEU A 75 5.14 -2.54 -6.95
CA LEU A 75 3.71 -2.27 -6.78
C LEU A 75 3.10 -1.62 -8.03
N MET A 76 3.84 -0.78 -8.76
CA MET A 76 3.31 -0.06 -9.91
C MET A 76 3.38 -0.84 -11.23
N ASN A 77 4.24 -1.84 -11.32
CA ASN A 77 4.54 -2.55 -12.56
C ASN A 77 4.47 -4.09 -12.43
N GLY A 78 4.34 -4.61 -11.21
CA GLY A 78 4.43 -6.05 -10.94
C GLY A 78 5.87 -6.55 -10.99
N VAL A 79 6.07 -7.83 -10.68
CA VAL A 79 7.36 -8.51 -10.85
C VAL A 79 7.13 -9.94 -11.30
N SER A 80 7.93 -10.40 -12.25
CA SER A 80 7.82 -11.75 -12.83
C SER A 80 9.21 -12.27 -13.18
N GLY A 81 9.41 -13.57 -13.00
CA GLY A 81 10.68 -14.24 -13.27
C GLY A 81 11.41 -14.64 -11.98
N PRO A 82 12.58 -15.28 -12.12
CA PRO A 82 13.32 -15.77 -10.97
C PRO A 82 13.82 -14.59 -10.12
N ILE A 83 13.46 -14.60 -8.85
CA ILE A 83 14.01 -13.68 -7.85
C ILE A 83 14.55 -14.47 -6.65
N MET A 84 15.53 -13.91 -5.96
CA MET A 84 16.00 -14.45 -4.69
C MET A 84 15.32 -13.74 -3.51
N ALA A 85 15.03 -14.46 -2.44
CA ALA A 85 14.67 -13.88 -1.17
C ALA A 85 15.15 -14.79 -0.03
N ASN A 86 16.11 -14.30 0.76
CA ASN A 86 16.73 -14.91 1.93
C ASN A 86 17.52 -16.12 1.47
N GLY A 87 18.20 -15.98 0.33
CA GLY A 87 18.91 -17.08 -0.34
C GLY A 87 18.01 -18.13 -0.98
N MET A 88 16.68 -17.98 -0.97
CA MET A 88 15.75 -18.91 -1.61
C MET A 88 15.25 -18.40 -2.96
N PRO A 89 15.18 -19.24 -4.00
CA PRO A 89 14.62 -18.86 -5.29
C PRO A 89 13.09 -18.84 -5.24
N TYR A 90 12.50 -17.89 -5.97
CA TYR A 90 11.07 -17.79 -6.21
C TYR A 90 10.82 -17.53 -7.69
N GLU A 91 9.92 -18.29 -8.28
CA GLU A 91 9.50 -18.16 -9.69
C GLU A 91 7.98 -17.98 -9.74
N ALA A 92 7.53 -16.79 -9.36
CA ALA A 92 6.12 -16.43 -9.32
C ALA A 92 5.89 -15.06 -9.97
N GLU A 93 4.67 -14.82 -10.41
CA GLU A 93 4.23 -13.51 -10.90
C GLU A 93 3.45 -12.79 -9.80
N MET A 94 3.88 -11.57 -9.48
CA MET A 94 3.13 -10.64 -8.64
C MET A 94 2.53 -9.57 -9.55
N PRO A 95 1.19 -9.46 -9.65
CA PRO A 95 0.55 -8.48 -10.51
C PRO A 95 0.75 -7.04 -10.02
N PRO A 96 0.61 -6.02 -10.88
CA PRO A 96 0.67 -4.62 -10.49
C PRO A 96 -0.58 -4.18 -9.71
N PHE A 97 -0.40 -3.29 -8.75
CA PHE A 97 -1.43 -2.74 -7.85
C PHE A 97 -1.80 -1.29 -8.18
N ARG A 98 -1.79 -0.92 -9.48
CA ARG A 98 -2.02 0.46 -9.94
C ARG A 98 -3.41 1.01 -9.61
N TYR A 99 -4.36 0.18 -9.22
CA TYR A 99 -5.70 0.62 -8.79
C TYR A 99 -5.69 1.29 -7.41
N LEU A 100 -4.66 1.04 -6.59
CA LEU A 100 -4.46 1.73 -5.31
C LEU A 100 -3.93 3.14 -5.55
N LYS A 101 -4.29 4.06 -4.65
CA LYS A 101 -3.74 5.42 -4.64
C LYS A 101 -2.29 5.42 -4.13
N ASP A 102 -1.55 6.47 -4.48
CA ASP A 102 -0.14 6.61 -4.10
C ASP A 102 0.05 6.67 -2.58
N ASP A 103 -0.85 7.36 -1.87
CA ASP A 103 -0.85 7.43 -0.41
C ASP A 103 -1.21 6.09 0.23
N GLU A 104 -2.10 5.30 -0.36
CA GLU A 104 -2.43 3.96 0.13
C GLU A 104 -1.23 3.00 -0.01
N VAL A 105 -0.52 3.03 -1.14
CA VAL A 105 0.67 2.19 -1.36
C VAL A 105 1.81 2.61 -0.43
N ALA A 106 2.07 3.92 -0.30
CA ALA A 106 3.08 4.46 0.61
C ALA A 106 2.81 4.04 2.07
N GLN A 107 1.54 4.06 2.49
CA GLN A 107 1.10 3.59 3.81
C GLN A 107 1.36 2.09 4.01
N ILE A 108 1.03 1.24 3.02
CA ILE A 108 1.29 -0.21 3.10
C ILE A 108 2.79 -0.49 3.26
N LEU A 109 3.64 0.10 2.41
CA LEU A 109 5.07 -0.17 2.43
C LEU A 109 5.76 0.37 3.69
N SER A 110 5.33 1.55 4.18
CA SER A 110 5.82 2.10 5.45
C SER A 110 5.39 1.23 6.63
N TRP A 111 4.15 0.74 6.63
CA TRP A 111 3.64 -0.16 7.66
C TRP A 111 4.38 -1.51 7.68
N LEU A 112 4.73 -2.05 6.52
CA LEU A 112 5.56 -3.26 6.43
C LEU A 112 6.99 -3.00 6.92
N SER A 113 7.58 -1.86 6.55
CA SER A 113 8.93 -1.48 6.99
C SER A 113 9.03 -1.31 8.51
N ALA A 114 8.01 -0.73 9.14
CA ALA A 114 7.93 -0.59 10.60
C ALA A 114 7.85 -1.92 11.37
N ARG A 115 7.60 -3.04 10.70
CA ARG A 115 7.55 -4.38 11.30
C ARG A 115 8.88 -5.14 11.19
N GLY A 116 9.87 -4.54 10.53
CA GLY A 116 11.25 -5.01 10.53
C GLY A 116 12.03 -4.55 11.76
N SER A 117 13.34 -4.72 11.71
CA SER A 117 14.25 -4.36 12.81
C SER A 117 15.07 -3.09 12.55
N THR A 118 15.04 -2.54 11.34
CA THR A 118 15.73 -1.29 10.98
C THR A 118 15.16 -0.11 11.77
N GLN A 119 16.02 0.69 12.40
CA GLN A 119 15.65 1.87 13.20
C GLN A 119 16.47 3.11 12.80
N PRO A 120 15.84 4.28 12.56
CA PRO A 120 14.39 4.44 12.41
C PRO A 120 13.86 3.64 11.21
N ALA A 121 12.62 3.15 11.31
CA ALA A 121 12.01 2.43 10.20
C ALA A 121 11.92 3.32 8.95
N PRO A 122 12.35 2.84 7.77
CA PRO A 122 12.22 3.62 6.55
C PRO A 122 10.77 3.94 6.23
N VAL A 123 10.53 5.14 5.73
CA VAL A 123 9.22 5.64 5.33
C VAL A 123 9.17 5.76 3.81
N MET A 124 8.10 5.25 3.22
CA MET A 124 7.75 5.48 1.82
C MET A 124 6.82 6.67 1.71
N THR A 125 7.08 7.55 0.75
CA THR A 125 6.26 8.74 0.49
C THR A 125 5.32 8.52 -0.69
N LYS A 126 4.27 9.34 -0.79
CA LYS A 126 3.39 9.29 -1.97
C LYS A 126 4.16 9.70 -3.24
N GLU A 127 5.17 10.55 -3.12
CA GLU A 127 6.04 10.99 -4.20
C GLU A 127 6.87 9.83 -4.77
N ASP A 128 7.40 8.94 -3.90
CA ASP A 128 8.09 7.73 -4.35
C ASP A 128 7.18 6.87 -5.25
N ILE A 129 5.91 6.72 -4.85
CA ILE A 129 4.94 5.92 -5.61
C ILE A 129 4.51 6.63 -6.89
N ALA A 130 4.27 7.94 -6.84
CA ALA A 130 3.90 8.74 -8.00
C ALA A 130 5.01 8.70 -9.08
N ALA A 131 6.28 8.78 -8.66
CA ALA A 131 7.43 8.67 -9.55
C ALA A 131 7.47 7.29 -10.25
N ALA A 132 7.32 6.20 -9.49
CA ALA A 132 7.25 4.85 -10.06
C ALA A 132 6.02 4.67 -10.97
N ARG A 133 4.87 5.26 -10.61
CA ARG A 133 3.63 5.18 -11.39
C ARG A 133 3.77 5.83 -12.76
N ALA A 134 4.51 6.93 -12.86
CA ALA A 134 4.75 7.65 -14.11
C ALA A 134 5.57 6.85 -15.12
N VAL A 135 6.30 5.82 -14.66
CA VAL A 135 7.16 4.97 -15.50
C VAL A 135 6.52 3.60 -15.68
N ARG A 136 6.32 3.19 -16.93
CA ARG A 136 5.88 1.83 -17.25
C ARG A 136 7.08 0.91 -17.46
N LYS A 137 7.07 -0.22 -16.76
CA LYS A 137 8.06 -1.29 -16.89
C LYS A 137 7.35 -2.61 -17.13
N SER A 138 7.99 -3.55 -17.81
CA SER A 138 7.54 -4.94 -17.75
C SER A 138 7.88 -5.54 -16.39
N ALA A 139 7.13 -6.54 -15.96
CA ALA A 139 7.39 -7.24 -14.70
C ALA A 139 8.78 -7.93 -14.70
N GLY A 140 9.30 -8.34 -15.87
CA GLY A 140 10.66 -8.85 -16.03
C GLY A 140 11.74 -7.77 -15.86
N MET A 141 11.51 -6.54 -16.33
CA MET A 141 12.43 -5.43 -16.08
C MET A 141 12.51 -5.05 -14.60
N VAL A 142 11.43 -5.26 -13.83
CA VAL A 142 11.46 -5.07 -12.37
C VAL A 142 12.30 -6.17 -11.70
N ALA A 143 12.27 -7.40 -12.20
CA ALA A 143 13.18 -8.46 -11.73
C ALA A 143 14.65 -8.13 -12.06
N GLU A 144 14.93 -7.58 -13.24
CA GLU A 144 16.28 -7.10 -13.58
C GLU A 144 16.73 -5.94 -12.67
N GLU A 145 15.84 -4.99 -12.37
CA GLU A 145 16.10 -3.92 -11.41
C GLU A 145 16.46 -4.45 -10.03
N ARG A 146 15.79 -5.50 -9.56
CA ARG A 146 16.14 -6.21 -8.33
C ARG A 146 17.57 -6.73 -8.36
N GLU A 147 17.98 -7.39 -9.44
CA GLU A 147 19.32 -7.95 -9.57
C GLU A 147 20.40 -6.87 -9.62
N ASN A 148 20.10 -5.75 -10.29
CA ASN A 148 20.99 -4.60 -10.32
C ASN A 148 21.11 -3.95 -8.94
N LEU A 149 20.00 -3.80 -8.21
CA LEU A 149 20.00 -3.34 -6.83
C LEU A 149 20.86 -4.26 -5.95
N ASN A 150 20.71 -5.58 -6.07
CA ASN A 150 21.47 -6.56 -5.29
C ASN A 150 22.98 -6.50 -5.53
N LYS A 151 23.42 -6.18 -6.76
CA LYS A 151 24.84 -5.97 -7.08
C LYS A 151 25.41 -4.71 -6.42
N LEU A 152 24.61 -3.65 -6.33
CA LEU A 152 25.01 -2.37 -5.73
C LEU A 152 25.00 -2.42 -4.20
N SER A 153 23.99 -3.07 -3.64
CA SER A 153 23.77 -3.19 -2.20
C SER A 153 23.06 -4.51 -1.97
N PRO A 154 23.77 -5.56 -1.53
CA PRO A 154 23.18 -6.87 -1.32
C PRO A 154 21.91 -6.77 -0.48
N ILE A 155 20.79 -7.11 -1.12
CA ILE A 155 19.49 -7.12 -0.46
C ILE A 155 19.22 -8.52 0.06
N PRO A 156 18.54 -8.65 1.21
CA PRO A 156 18.22 -9.95 1.73
C PRO A 156 17.52 -10.78 0.66
#